data_AF-A0A368D6Z3-F1
#
_entry.id   AF-A0A368D6Z3-F1
#
_cell.length_a   1.000
_cell.length_b   1.000
_cell.length_c   1.000
_cell.angle_alpha   90.00
_cell.angle_beta   90.00
_cell.angle_gamma   90.00
#
_symmetry.space_group_name_H-M   'P 1'
#
loop_
_entity.id
_entity.type
_entity.pdbx_description
1 polymer ?
#
loop_
_entity_poly.entity_id
_entity_poly.type
_entity_poly.pdbx_seq_one_letter_code
_entity_poly.pdbx_strand_id
1 'polypeptide(L)'
;MKFSINSVLTTIFGSKSEQDLKSLTPILEQIHAMEAPVQGLSDEQLKGKTAEFKQKIIDAGQDLDDQIKDLRAQSEDRESTRTAAEAKEIADSIEALRKQWLERAEEVLDEILPEAYAVLKETCRRFVGQSWKVAGSEVTWQMVPYDVQLIGAIALHKGMISEMKTGEGKTLVAIFPAYLNALVGRGVHVITVNDYLAKRDAEWNAPIFEFHGLRVDCIDKHQPNSEDRREAYRADVTYGTNNEFGFDYLRDNMVVTPDQLVQRGHHYTIIDEVDSILIDEARTPLIISGPVPEDTQSEKYVVMKPRIESLVKAQQQLVAGLVTQAEKLEAEGDAEGAGLALLRAQRGYPKNRKLRRMLQDMKYQSLLTQSENFYLQENAKRMPEVDEELFYAVELRQRSIEMSDKGREFITKQGEDADFFIIPDMGEETVKIGEEADKL
;
A
#
# COMPACT_ATOMS: atom_id res chain seq x y z
N MET A 1 -30.15 39.48 3.22
CA MET A 1 -30.11 38.30 2.34
C MET A 1 -28.77 38.30 1.60
N LYS A 2 -27.83 37.42 1.97
CA LYS A 2 -26.61 37.21 1.18
C LYS A 2 -26.95 36.22 0.08
N PHE A 3 -27.21 36.71 -1.13
CA PHE A 3 -27.31 35.85 -2.31
C PHE A 3 -25.91 35.27 -2.56
N SER A 4 -25.76 33.96 -2.31
CA SER A 4 -24.52 33.25 -2.62
C SER A 4 -24.46 33.02 -4.12
N ILE A 5 -23.31 33.26 -4.75
CA ILE A 5 -23.08 33.00 -6.18
C ILE A 5 -23.45 31.54 -6.53
N ASN A 6 -23.24 30.61 -5.59
CA ASN A 6 -23.67 29.21 -5.72
C ASN A 6 -25.18 29.06 -5.87
N SER A 7 -25.99 29.83 -5.12
CA SER A 7 -27.46 29.76 -5.23
C SER A 7 -27.99 30.29 -6.56
N VAL A 8 -27.30 31.25 -7.18
CA VAL A 8 -27.67 31.78 -8.50
C VAL A 8 -27.26 30.79 -9.60
N LEU A 9 -26.08 30.17 -9.48
CA LEU A 9 -25.62 29.14 -10.42
C LEU A 9 -26.46 27.86 -10.35
N THR A 10 -26.85 27.38 -9.16
CA THR A 10 -27.74 26.21 -9.04
C THR A 10 -29.15 26.48 -9.56
N THR A 11 -29.63 27.73 -9.47
CA THR A 11 -30.94 28.13 -10.01
C THR A 11 -30.94 28.19 -11.55
N ILE A 12 -29.79 28.51 -12.17
CA ILE A 12 -29.67 28.63 -13.63
C ILE A 12 -29.26 27.31 -14.30
N PHE A 13 -28.39 26.52 -13.66
CA PHE A 13 -27.80 25.30 -14.24
C PHE A 13 -28.28 23.99 -13.58
N GLY A 14 -29.15 24.06 -12.57
CA GLY A 14 -29.55 22.92 -11.76
C GLY A 14 -28.52 22.53 -10.71
N SER A 15 -28.86 21.60 -9.82
CA SER A 15 -27.88 20.96 -8.93
C SER A 15 -26.91 20.06 -9.72
N LYS A 16 -25.72 19.77 -9.17
CA LYS A 16 -24.78 18.80 -9.77
C LYS A 16 -25.46 17.44 -10.00
N SER A 17 -26.29 16.99 -9.05
CA SER A 17 -27.08 15.77 -9.19
C SER A 17 -28.04 15.82 -10.39
N GLU A 18 -28.74 16.94 -10.62
CA GLU A 18 -29.58 17.10 -11.82
C GLU A 18 -28.78 17.07 -13.13
N GLN A 19 -27.57 17.64 -13.13
CA GLN A 19 -26.68 17.60 -14.30
C GLN A 19 -26.20 16.17 -14.56
N ASP A 20 -25.81 15.45 -13.52
CA ASP A 20 -25.38 14.06 -13.62
C ASP A 20 -26.54 13.19 -14.13
N LEU A 21 -27.73 13.31 -13.55
CA LEU A 21 -28.92 12.61 -14.04
C LEU A 21 -29.20 12.90 -15.52
N LYS A 22 -29.14 14.16 -15.95
CA LYS A 22 -29.29 14.53 -17.37
C LYS A 22 -28.25 13.88 -18.27
N SER A 23 -27.03 13.66 -17.78
CA SER A 23 -25.98 12.98 -18.54
C SER A 23 -26.18 11.45 -18.60
N LEU A 24 -26.86 10.86 -17.61
CA LEU A 24 -27.12 9.42 -17.55
C LEU A 24 -28.43 9.02 -18.26
N THR A 25 -29.42 9.90 -18.35
CA THR A 25 -30.72 9.62 -19.00
C THR A 25 -30.58 9.09 -20.44
N PRO A 26 -29.71 9.65 -21.31
CA PRO A 26 -29.56 9.13 -22.67
C PRO A 26 -29.08 7.67 -22.71
N ILE A 27 -28.25 7.25 -21.74
CA ILE A 27 -27.78 5.88 -21.62
C ILE A 27 -28.94 4.96 -21.20
N LEU A 28 -29.78 5.41 -20.26
CA LEU A 28 -31.01 4.69 -19.90
C LEU A 28 -31.94 4.49 -21.09
N GLU A 29 -32.14 5.53 -21.92
CA GLU A 29 -32.95 5.44 -23.13
C GLU A 29 -32.38 4.43 -24.14
N GLN A 30 -31.05 4.35 -24.26
CA GLN A 30 -30.39 3.31 -25.07
C GLN A 30 -30.62 1.90 -24.50
N ILE A 31 -30.59 1.73 -23.16
CA ILE A 31 -30.92 0.45 -22.53
C ILE A 31 -32.36 0.05 -22.88
N HIS A 32 -33.32 0.97 -22.76
CA HIS A 32 -34.72 0.72 -23.12
C HIS A 32 -34.87 0.33 -24.60
N ALA A 33 -34.13 0.96 -25.49
CA ALA A 33 -34.13 0.63 -26.92
C ALA A 33 -33.64 -0.81 -27.19
N MET A 34 -32.77 -1.36 -26.32
CA MET A 34 -32.28 -2.74 -26.42
C MET A 34 -33.21 -3.78 -25.79
N GLU A 35 -34.22 -3.38 -25.00
CA GLU A 35 -35.10 -4.35 -24.33
C GLU A 35 -35.91 -5.21 -25.31
N ALA A 36 -36.53 -4.62 -26.33
CA ALA A 36 -37.33 -5.37 -27.29
C ALA A 36 -36.50 -6.35 -28.14
N PRO A 37 -35.32 -5.97 -28.69
CA PRO A 37 -34.40 -6.92 -29.32
C PRO A 37 -33.97 -8.06 -28.39
N VAL A 38 -33.62 -7.76 -27.14
CA VAL A 38 -33.12 -8.74 -26.17
C VAL A 38 -34.22 -9.71 -25.72
N GLN A 39 -35.46 -9.25 -25.55
CA GLN A 39 -36.62 -10.10 -25.22
C GLN A 39 -36.87 -11.19 -26.27
N GLY A 40 -36.54 -10.94 -27.53
CA GLY A 40 -36.69 -11.91 -28.62
C GLY A 40 -35.66 -13.05 -28.61
N LEU A 41 -34.62 -12.99 -27.78
CA LEU A 41 -33.55 -13.98 -27.73
C LEU A 41 -33.97 -15.23 -26.96
N SER A 42 -33.58 -16.42 -27.44
CA SER A 42 -33.59 -17.65 -26.63
C SER A 42 -32.61 -17.57 -25.47
N ASP A 43 -32.70 -18.49 -24.50
CA ASP A 43 -31.76 -18.56 -23.39
C ASP A 43 -30.33 -18.77 -23.89
N GLU A 44 -30.13 -19.65 -24.88
CA GLU A 44 -28.82 -19.90 -25.49
C GLU A 44 -28.26 -18.65 -26.16
N GLN A 45 -29.09 -17.89 -26.87
CA GLN A 45 -28.67 -16.62 -27.48
C GLN A 45 -28.34 -15.56 -26.44
N LEU A 46 -29.13 -15.48 -25.36
CA LEU A 46 -28.92 -14.53 -24.27
C LEU A 46 -27.58 -14.78 -23.57
N LYS A 47 -27.24 -16.06 -23.32
CA LYS A 47 -25.92 -16.47 -22.81
C LYS A 47 -24.80 -16.18 -23.81
N GLY A 48 -25.06 -16.38 -25.10
CA GLY A 48 -24.12 -16.13 -26.18
C GLY A 48 -23.66 -14.67 -26.27
N LYS A 49 -24.48 -13.71 -25.80
CA LYS A 49 -24.12 -12.29 -25.76
C LYS A 49 -22.86 -12.02 -24.93
N THR A 50 -22.64 -12.75 -23.83
CA THR A 50 -21.44 -12.59 -23.02
C THR A 50 -20.16 -12.91 -23.79
N ALA A 51 -20.19 -13.97 -24.62
CA ALA A 51 -19.06 -14.32 -25.47
C ALA A 51 -18.82 -13.26 -26.57
N GLU A 52 -19.89 -12.73 -27.17
CA GLU A 52 -19.80 -11.63 -28.14
C GLU A 52 -19.16 -10.39 -27.53
N PHE A 53 -19.58 -9.99 -26.32
CA PHE A 53 -19.01 -8.84 -25.64
C PHE A 53 -17.54 -9.03 -25.29
N LYS A 54 -17.17 -10.20 -24.75
CA LYS A 54 -15.77 -10.54 -24.47
C LYS A 54 -14.93 -10.47 -25.75
N GLN A 55 -15.45 -10.96 -26.87
CA GLN A 55 -14.75 -10.90 -28.15
C GLN A 55 -14.53 -9.45 -28.63
N LYS A 56 -15.53 -8.56 -28.51
CA LYS A 56 -15.36 -7.14 -28.84
C LYS A 56 -14.24 -6.47 -28.04
N ILE A 57 -14.12 -6.80 -26.75
CA ILE A 57 -13.05 -6.27 -25.88
C ILE A 57 -11.68 -6.81 -26.32
N ILE A 58 -11.59 -8.12 -26.59
CA ILE A 58 -10.35 -8.75 -27.07
C ILE A 58 -9.92 -8.14 -28.41
N ASP A 59 -10.83 -8.05 -29.37
CA ASP A 59 -10.56 -7.52 -30.72
C ASP A 59 -10.06 -6.08 -30.66
N ALA A 60 -10.61 -5.25 -29.76
CA ALA A 60 -10.18 -3.87 -29.59
C ALA A 60 -8.76 -3.77 -29.02
N GLY A 61 -8.36 -4.68 -28.12
CA GLY A 61 -7.05 -4.66 -27.45
C GLY A 61 -5.93 -5.45 -28.15
N GLN A 62 -6.25 -6.24 -29.18
CA GLN A 62 -5.36 -7.25 -29.75
C GLN A 62 -4.00 -6.69 -30.23
N ASP A 63 -3.99 -5.53 -30.89
CA ASP A 63 -2.76 -4.88 -31.36
C ASP A 63 -1.84 -4.44 -30.21
N LEU A 64 -2.41 -4.04 -29.07
CA LEU A 64 -1.66 -3.66 -27.88
C LEU A 64 -1.14 -4.90 -27.15
N ASP A 65 -1.94 -5.97 -27.09
CA ASP A 65 -1.53 -7.25 -26.51
C ASP A 65 -0.37 -7.87 -27.29
N ASP A 66 -0.41 -7.80 -28.62
CA ASP A 66 0.69 -8.25 -29.49
C ASP A 66 1.97 -7.45 -29.23
N GLN A 67 1.88 -6.12 -29.11
CA GLN A 67 3.03 -5.26 -28.76
C GLN A 67 3.59 -5.57 -27.36
N ILE A 68 2.73 -5.78 -26.36
CA ILE A 68 3.14 -6.16 -25.00
C ILE A 68 3.85 -7.50 -25.01
N LYS A 69 3.32 -8.48 -25.76
CA LYS A 69 3.91 -9.81 -25.90
C LYS A 69 5.29 -9.75 -26.54
N ASP A 70 5.45 -8.97 -27.59
CA ASP A 70 6.73 -8.78 -28.28
C ASP A 70 7.78 -8.12 -27.36
N LEU A 71 7.38 -7.10 -26.59
CA LEU A 71 8.27 -6.44 -25.62
C LEU A 71 8.66 -7.37 -24.45
N ARG A 72 7.75 -8.23 -23.98
CA ARG A 72 8.07 -9.24 -22.96
C ARG A 72 9.02 -10.30 -23.49
N ALA A 73 8.78 -10.80 -24.70
CA ALA A 73 9.66 -11.77 -25.36
C ALA A 73 11.06 -11.19 -25.56
N GLN A 74 11.15 -9.90 -25.89
CA GLN A 74 12.42 -9.18 -25.86
C GLN A 74 13.01 -9.27 -24.46
N SER A 75 12.32 -8.80 -23.41
CA SER A 75 12.81 -8.80 -22.02
C SER A 75 13.39 -10.14 -21.52
N GLU A 76 12.75 -11.27 -21.87
CA GLU A 76 13.14 -12.61 -21.42
C GLU A 76 14.35 -13.23 -22.15
N ASP A 77 14.81 -12.61 -23.24
CA ASP A 77 15.97 -13.09 -24.00
C ASP A 77 17.30 -12.96 -23.21
N ARG A 78 17.74 -14.09 -22.64
CA ARG A 78 18.93 -14.24 -21.79
C ARG A 78 20.25 -14.12 -22.55
N GLU A 79 20.26 -14.18 -23.88
CA GLU A 79 21.49 -14.01 -24.68
C GLU A 79 21.83 -12.53 -24.90
N SER A 80 20.89 -11.62 -24.63
CA SER A 80 21.12 -10.18 -24.76
C SER A 80 21.86 -9.62 -23.54
N THR A 81 23.07 -9.08 -23.74
CA THR A 81 23.78 -8.30 -22.72
C THR A 81 23.12 -6.93 -22.60
N ARG A 82 22.01 -6.83 -21.86
CA ARG A 82 21.29 -5.56 -21.66
C ARG A 82 21.78 -4.77 -20.47
N THR A 83 21.76 -3.46 -20.63
CA THR A 83 21.94 -2.51 -19.53
C THR A 83 20.67 -2.41 -18.68
N ALA A 84 20.82 -2.03 -17.41
CA ALA A 84 19.68 -1.75 -16.53
C ALA A 84 18.76 -0.64 -17.09
N ALA A 85 19.29 0.26 -17.92
CA ALA A 85 18.53 1.31 -18.58
C ALA A 85 17.56 0.75 -19.65
N GLU A 86 18.05 -0.15 -20.51
CA GLU A 86 17.22 -0.79 -21.55
C GLU A 86 16.12 -1.67 -20.94
N ALA A 87 16.43 -2.40 -19.86
CA ALA A 87 15.44 -3.18 -19.14
C ALA A 87 14.32 -2.31 -18.54
N LYS A 88 14.69 -1.13 -18.01
CA LYS A 88 13.74 -0.15 -17.49
C LYS A 88 12.87 0.45 -18.60
N GLU A 89 13.44 0.82 -19.75
CA GLU A 89 12.67 1.37 -20.87
C GLU A 89 11.61 0.39 -21.41
N ILE A 90 11.94 -0.91 -21.47
CA ILE A 90 10.98 -1.94 -21.85
C ILE A 90 9.84 -2.04 -20.82
N ALA A 91 10.18 -2.02 -19.52
CA ALA A 91 9.17 -2.06 -18.45
C ALA A 91 8.23 -0.85 -18.50
N ASP A 92 8.77 0.36 -18.65
CA ASP A 92 8.00 1.60 -18.76
C ASP A 92 7.09 1.58 -20.01
N SER A 93 7.57 1.01 -21.13
CA SER A 93 6.79 0.86 -22.37
C SER A 93 5.64 -0.13 -22.21
N ILE A 94 5.87 -1.27 -21.54
CA ILE A 94 4.82 -2.25 -21.24
C ILE A 94 3.75 -1.62 -20.34
N GLU A 95 4.13 -0.82 -19.35
CA GLU A 95 3.18 -0.11 -18.50
C GLU A 95 2.32 0.89 -19.29
N ALA A 96 2.95 1.67 -20.18
CA ALA A 96 2.24 2.61 -21.04
C ALA A 96 1.23 1.91 -21.98
N LEU A 97 1.61 0.78 -22.59
CA LEU A 97 0.70 -0.01 -23.43
C LEU A 97 -0.45 -0.61 -22.62
N ARG A 98 -0.18 -1.12 -21.41
CA ARG A 98 -1.24 -1.63 -20.52
C ARG A 98 -2.25 -0.55 -20.15
N LYS A 99 -1.80 0.70 -19.97
CA LYS A 99 -2.68 1.84 -19.72
C LYS A 99 -3.56 2.14 -20.94
N GLN A 100 -2.98 2.19 -22.14
CA GLN A 100 -3.75 2.37 -23.38
C GLN A 100 -4.77 1.25 -23.60
N TRP A 101 -4.42 0.01 -23.26
CA TRP A 101 -5.33 -1.13 -23.34
C TRP A 101 -6.53 -0.95 -22.41
N LEU A 102 -6.31 -0.45 -21.19
CA LEU A 102 -7.38 -0.19 -20.22
C LEU A 102 -8.31 0.94 -20.69
N GLU A 103 -7.76 2.03 -21.20
CA GLU A 103 -8.53 3.15 -21.77
C GLU A 103 -9.42 2.66 -22.92
N ARG A 104 -8.87 1.84 -23.83
CA ARG A 104 -9.64 1.27 -24.94
C ARG A 104 -10.70 0.27 -24.47
N ALA A 105 -10.38 -0.55 -23.46
CA ALA A 105 -11.37 -1.45 -22.87
C ALA A 105 -12.54 -0.66 -22.27
N GLU A 106 -12.29 0.46 -21.59
CA GLU A 106 -13.32 1.34 -21.04
C GLU A 106 -14.23 1.92 -22.14
N GLU A 107 -13.66 2.37 -23.26
CA GLU A 107 -14.44 2.83 -24.42
C GLU A 107 -15.38 1.74 -24.97
N VAL A 108 -14.89 0.50 -25.07
CA VAL A 108 -15.71 -0.63 -25.51
C VAL A 108 -16.79 -0.98 -24.48
N LEU A 109 -16.45 -0.94 -23.18
CA LEU A 109 -17.44 -1.17 -22.11
C LEU A 109 -18.57 -0.16 -22.19
N ASP A 110 -18.26 1.12 -22.41
CA ASP A 110 -19.23 2.19 -22.61
C ASP A 110 -20.13 1.95 -23.83
N GLU A 111 -19.56 1.46 -24.93
CA GLU A 111 -20.31 1.13 -26.15
C GLU A 111 -21.28 -0.02 -25.91
N ILE A 112 -20.84 -1.11 -25.26
CA ILE A 112 -21.68 -2.29 -25.03
C ILE A 112 -22.63 -2.15 -23.85
N LEU A 113 -22.42 -1.18 -22.96
CA LEU A 113 -23.18 -1.00 -21.71
C LEU A 113 -24.70 -1.07 -21.93
N PRO A 114 -25.31 -0.37 -22.90
CA PRO A 114 -26.76 -0.38 -23.06
C PRO A 114 -27.31 -1.78 -23.35
N GLU A 115 -26.63 -2.53 -24.22
CA GLU A 115 -27.02 -3.90 -24.57
C GLU A 115 -26.72 -4.87 -23.42
N ALA A 116 -25.56 -4.75 -22.79
CA ALA A 116 -25.17 -5.59 -21.65
C ALA A 116 -26.14 -5.45 -20.47
N TYR A 117 -26.59 -4.23 -20.17
CA TYR A 117 -27.58 -3.98 -19.11
C TYR A 117 -28.97 -4.50 -19.52
N ALA A 118 -29.37 -4.36 -20.78
CA ALA A 118 -30.63 -4.96 -21.25
C ALA A 118 -30.62 -6.50 -21.15
N VAL A 119 -29.50 -7.14 -21.50
CA VAL A 119 -29.27 -8.59 -21.35
C VAL A 119 -29.40 -9.03 -19.90
N LEU A 120 -28.75 -8.33 -18.97
CA LEU A 120 -28.83 -8.68 -17.55
C LEU A 120 -30.23 -8.42 -16.97
N LYS A 121 -30.90 -7.32 -17.36
CA LYS A 121 -32.28 -7.02 -16.97
C LYS A 121 -33.26 -8.10 -17.45
N GLU A 122 -33.11 -8.56 -18.69
CA GLU A 122 -33.90 -9.68 -19.22
C GLU A 122 -33.61 -10.98 -18.47
N THR A 123 -32.36 -11.21 -18.07
CA THR A 123 -31.98 -12.38 -17.24
C THR A 123 -32.69 -12.33 -15.89
N CYS A 124 -32.66 -11.18 -15.20
CA CYS A 124 -33.39 -10.98 -13.95
C CYS A 124 -34.89 -11.26 -14.13
N ARG A 125 -35.48 -10.85 -15.27
CA ARG A 125 -36.89 -11.11 -15.61
C ARG A 125 -37.19 -12.60 -15.81
N ARG A 126 -36.31 -13.35 -16.48
CA ARG A 126 -36.47 -14.82 -16.69
C ARG A 126 -36.28 -15.64 -15.41
N PHE A 127 -35.50 -15.12 -14.47
CA PHE A 127 -35.26 -15.77 -13.18
C PHE A 127 -36.40 -15.52 -12.17
N VAL A 128 -37.36 -14.64 -12.46
CA VAL A 128 -38.52 -14.42 -11.58
C VAL A 128 -39.26 -15.74 -11.33
N GLY A 129 -39.46 -16.07 -10.06
CA GLY A 129 -40.11 -17.30 -9.59
C GLY A 129 -39.17 -18.49 -9.40
N GLN A 130 -37.90 -18.39 -9.80
CA GLN A 130 -36.90 -19.43 -9.50
C GLN A 130 -36.39 -19.32 -8.07
N SER A 131 -36.00 -20.46 -7.49
CA SER A 131 -35.55 -20.56 -6.10
C SER A 131 -34.22 -21.30 -5.97
N TRP A 132 -33.35 -20.81 -5.09
CA TRP A 132 -32.10 -21.47 -4.73
C TRP A 132 -31.71 -21.18 -3.28
N LYS A 133 -30.70 -21.90 -2.78
CA LYS A 133 -30.19 -21.72 -1.42
C LYS A 133 -29.26 -20.52 -1.35
N VAL A 134 -29.51 -19.65 -0.38
CA VAL A 134 -28.71 -18.46 -0.05
C VAL A 134 -28.55 -18.41 1.46
N ALA A 135 -27.31 -18.40 1.96
CA ALA A 135 -26.99 -18.41 3.39
C ALA A 135 -27.75 -19.49 4.18
N GLY A 136 -27.95 -20.67 3.57
CA GLY A 136 -28.66 -21.80 4.17
C GLY A 136 -30.19 -21.76 4.08
N SER A 137 -30.78 -20.68 3.57
CA SER A 137 -32.24 -20.53 3.40
C SER A 137 -32.62 -20.58 1.92
N GLU A 138 -33.80 -21.11 1.59
CA GLU A 138 -34.32 -21.04 0.23
C GLU A 138 -34.90 -19.65 -0.05
N VAL A 139 -34.42 -19.01 -1.11
CA VAL A 139 -34.83 -17.67 -1.54
C VAL A 139 -35.39 -17.75 -2.95
N THR A 140 -36.54 -17.12 -3.19
CA THR A 140 -37.13 -16.98 -4.52
C THR A 140 -36.76 -15.63 -5.13
N TRP A 141 -36.24 -15.62 -6.36
CA TRP A 141 -35.98 -14.40 -7.09
C TRP A 141 -37.29 -13.77 -7.57
N GLN A 142 -37.53 -12.50 -7.22
CA GLN A 142 -38.75 -11.77 -7.54
C GLN A 142 -38.46 -10.36 -8.08
N MET A 143 -37.23 -10.15 -8.58
CA MET A 143 -36.71 -8.82 -8.85
C MET A 143 -36.53 -8.59 -10.34
N VAL A 144 -37.17 -7.53 -10.85
CA VAL A 144 -36.86 -6.94 -12.16
C VAL A 144 -36.41 -5.50 -11.92
N PRO A 145 -35.20 -5.13 -12.36
CA PRO A 145 -34.63 -3.81 -12.10
C PRO A 145 -35.47 -2.65 -12.61
N TYR A 146 -35.72 -1.67 -11.75
CA TYR A 146 -36.39 -0.40 -12.07
C TYR A 146 -35.42 0.58 -12.74
N ASP A 147 -35.96 1.61 -13.40
CA ASP A 147 -35.15 2.62 -14.10
C ASP A 147 -34.21 3.38 -13.14
N VAL A 148 -34.66 3.67 -11.92
CA VAL A 148 -33.81 4.29 -10.89
C VAL A 148 -32.63 3.41 -10.49
N GLN A 149 -32.81 2.09 -10.52
CA GLN A 149 -31.75 1.12 -10.24
C GLN A 149 -30.76 1.04 -11.40
N LEU A 150 -31.24 1.09 -12.65
CA LEU A 150 -30.39 1.17 -13.83
C LEU A 150 -29.57 2.47 -13.85
N ILE A 151 -30.17 3.61 -13.51
CA ILE A 151 -29.43 4.88 -13.37
C ILE A 151 -28.33 4.76 -12.31
N GLY A 152 -28.65 4.17 -11.15
CA GLY A 152 -27.65 3.92 -10.12
C GLY A 152 -26.51 3.02 -10.61
N ALA A 153 -26.83 1.98 -11.38
CA ALA A 153 -25.86 1.07 -11.95
C ALA A 153 -24.96 1.74 -13.01
N ILE A 154 -25.50 2.66 -13.82
CA ILE A 154 -24.71 3.45 -14.77
C ILE A 154 -23.77 4.38 -13.99
N ALA A 155 -24.26 5.03 -12.94
CA ALA A 155 -23.45 5.91 -12.11
C ALA A 155 -22.26 5.17 -11.49
N LEU A 156 -22.48 3.97 -10.96
CA LEU A 156 -21.40 3.13 -10.43
C LEU A 156 -20.35 2.80 -11.50
N HIS A 157 -20.77 2.36 -12.69
CA HIS A 157 -19.83 2.07 -13.79
C HIS A 157 -18.98 3.30 -14.16
N LYS A 158 -19.55 4.51 -14.12
CA LYS A 158 -18.83 5.77 -14.34
C LYS A 158 -17.94 6.21 -13.17
N GLY A 159 -17.71 5.35 -12.16
CA GLY A 159 -16.89 5.66 -10.99
C GLY A 159 -17.51 6.67 -10.03
N MET A 160 -18.84 6.86 -10.09
CA MET A 160 -19.57 7.78 -9.20
C MET A 160 -20.14 7.05 -7.98
N ILE A 161 -20.49 7.82 -6.94
CA ILE A 161 -21.25 7.32 -5.80
C ILE A 161 -22.74 7.40 -6.14
N SER A 162 -23.42 6.25 -6.07
CA SER A 162 -24.88 6.19 -6.21
C SER A 162 -25.55 6.22 -4.84
N GLU A 163 -26.13 7.36 -4.45
CA GLU A 163 -26.90 7.47 -3.22
C GLU A 163 -28.33 6.94 -3.43
N MET A 164 -28.65 5.83 -2.76
CA MET A 164 -29.97 5.20 -2.80
C MET A 164 -30.45 4.91 -1.39
N LYS A 165 -31.74 5.17 -1.13
CA LYS A 165 -32.33 4.89 0.19
C LYS A 165 -32.32 3.39 0.48
N THR A 166 -32.24 3.03 1.76
CA THR A 166 -32.38 1.65 2.19
C THR A 166 -33.71 1.07 1.68
N GLY A 167 -33.64 -0.11 1.06
CA GLY A 167 -34.81 -0.76 0.44
C GLY A 167 -34.97 -0.51 -1.05
N GLU A 168 -34.22 0.43 -1.65
CA GLU A 168 -34.23 0.67 -3.11
C GLU A 168 -33.46 -0.39 -3.92
N GLY A 169 -32.91 -1.41 -3.27
CA GLY A 169 -32.26 -2.55 -3.93
C GLY A 169 -30.80 -2.34 -4.33
N LYS A 170 -29.98 -1.71 -3.47
CA LYS A 170 -28.53 -1.50 -3.69
C LYS A 170 -27.79 -2.79 -4.16
N THR A 171 -28.09 -3.93 -3.54
CA THR A 171 -27.50 -5.23 -3.91
C THR A 171 -27.80 -5.61 -5.37
N LEU A 172 -29.02 -5.37 -5.84
CA LEU A 172 -29.42 -5.62 -7.23
C LEU A 172 -28.80 -4.60 -8.20
N VAL A 173 -28.52 -3.39 -7.75
CA VAL A 173 -27.86 -2.37 -8.57
C VAL A 173 -26.42 -2.76 -8.86
N ALA A 174 -25.70 -3.28 -7.86
CA ALA A 174 -24.30 -3.64 -7.97
C ALA A 174 -24.01 -4.74 -9.00
N ILE A 175 -24.96 -5.65 -9.28
CA ILE A 175 -24.70 -6.75 -10.23
C ILE A 175 -24.52 -6.29 -11.67
N PHE A 176 -25.08 -5.14 -12.05
CA PHE A 176 -24.99 -4.57 -13.40
C PHE A 176 -23.58 -4.09 -13.78
N PRO A 177 -22.97 -3.14 -13.04
CA PRO A 177 -21.60 -2.74 -13.30
C PRO A 177 -20.63 -3.89 -13.01
N ALA A 178 -20.95 -4.80 -12.08
CA ALA A 178 -20.13 -6.00 -11.87
C ALA A 178 -20.14 -6.91 -13.10
N TYR A 179 -21.30 -7.18 -13.69
CA TYR A 179 -21.42 -7.96 -14.93
C TYR A 179 -20.61 -7.34 -16.06
N LEU A 180 -20.81 -6.04 -16.32
CA LEU A 180 -20.15 -5.33 -17.41
C LEU A 180 -18.62 -5.31 -17.24
N ASN A 181 -18.12 -4.88 -16.08
CA ASN A 181 -16.68 -4.78 -15.84
C ASN A 181 -15.99 -6.16 -15.73
N ALA A 182 -16.72 -7.21 -15.33
CA ALA A 182 -16.20 -8.58 -15.33
C ALA A 182 -15.87 -9.10 -16.73
N LEU A 183 -16.46 -8.54 -17.79
CA LEU A 183 -16.20 -8.95 -19.18
C LEU A 183 -14.75 -8.70 -19.62
N VAL A 184 -14.05 -7.78 -18.95
CA VAL A 184 -12.61 -7.50 -19.17
C VAL A 184 -11.72 -8.67 -18.72
N GLY A 185 -12.23 -9.57 -17.88
CA GLY A 185 -11.48 -10.75 -17.39
C GLY A 185 -10.41 -10.44 -16.34
N ARG A 186 -10.35 -9.20 -15.85
CA ARG A 186 -9.41 -8.75 -14.80
C ARG A 186 -9.97 -8.83 -13.37
N GLY A 187 -11.21 -9.28 -13.22
CA GLY A 187 -11.89 -9.45 -11.94
C GLY A 187 -12.58 -8.17 -11.43
N VAL A 188 -13.70 -8.34 -10.73
CA VAL A 188 -14.41 -7.27 -10.03
C VAL A 188 -14.48 -7.60 -8.55
N HIS A 189 -14.13 -6.65 -7.69
CA HIS A 189 -14.28 -6.78 -6.25
C HIS A 189 -15.58 -6.12 -5.78
N VAL A 190 -16.43 -6.86 -5.07
CA VAL A 190 -17.62 -6.31 -4.41
C VAL A 190 -17.40 -6.36 -2.91
N ILE A 191 -17.17 -5.20 -2.32
CA ILE A 191 -16.85 -5.03 -0.91
C ILE A 191 -18.14 -4.78 -0.13
N THR A 192 -18.36 -5.55 0.93
CA THR A 192 -19.44 -5.34 1.90
C THR A 192 -18.88 -5.11 3.31
N VAL A 193 -19.76 -4.72 4.24
CA VAL A 193 -19.37 -4.37 5.62
C VAL A 193 -19.12 -5.57 6.53
N ASN A 194 -19.60 -6.77 6.19
CA ASN A 194 -19.35 -7.97 6.99
C ASN A 194 -19.42 -9.27 6.17
N ASP A 195 -18.84 -10.32 6.75
CA ASP A 195 -18.66 -11.61 6.09
C ASP A 195 -19.98 -12.29 5.74
N TYR A 196 -21.00 -12.17 6.60
CA TYR A 196 -22.34 -12.69 6.33
C TYR A 196 -22.96 -12.06 5.09
N LEU A 197 -22.91 -10.73 4.97
CA LEU A 197 -23.45 -10.02 3.80
C LEU A 197 -22.65 -10.36 2.54
N ALA A 198 -21.32 -10.44 2.61
CA ALA A 198 -20.49 -10.86 1.49
C ALA A 198 -20.88 -12.27 0.99
N LYS A 199 -20.98 -13.24 1.91
CA LYS A 199 -21.35 -14.63 1.57
C LYS A 199 -22.78 -14.72 1.02
N ARG A 200 -23.73 -14.06 1.68
CA ARG A 200 -25.13 -14.01 1.27
C ARG A 200 -25.26 -13.43 -0.12
N ASP A 201 -24.67 -12.28 -0.40
CA ASP A 201 -24.85 -11.57 -1.66
C ASP A 201 -24.12 -12.26 -2.82
N ALA A 202 -22.98 -12.91 -2.55
CA ALA A 202 -22.34 -13.78 -3.52
C ALA A 202 -23.25 -14.95 -3.92
N GLU A 203 -23.82 -15.68 -2.94
CA GLU A 203 -24.71 -16.82 -3.20
C GLU A 203 -26.04 -16.40 -3.82
N TRP A 204 -26.55 -15.23 -3.43
CA TRP A 204 -27.80 -14.72 -3.96
C TRP A 204 -27.68 -14.37 -5.43
N ASN A 205 -26.58 -13.73 -5.84
CA ASN A 205 -26.42 -13.26 -7.21
C ASN A 205 -25.70 -14.25 -8.13
N ALA A 206 -25.01 -15.26 -7.59
CA ALA A 206 -24.24 -16.23 -8.38
C ALA A 206 -25.04 -16.85 -9.55
N PRO A 207 -26.29 -17.32 -9.40
CA PRO A 207 -27.03 -17.92 -10.52
C PRO A 207 -27.27 -16.98 -11.70
N ILE A 208 -27.36 -15.66 -11.45
CA ILE A 208 -27.53 -14.65 -12.52
C ILE A 208 -26.22 -14.51 -13.32
N PHE A 209 -25.08 -14.51 -12.65
CA PHE A 209 -23.75 -14.45 -13.31
C PHE A 209 -23.39 -15.77 -13.99
N GLU A 210 -23.65 -16.89 -13.33
CA GLU A 210 -23.36 -18.24 -13.83
C GLU A 210 -24.20 -18.59 -15.06
N PHE A 211 -25.42 -18.05 -15.17
CA PHE A 211 -26.21 -18.13 -16.39
C PHE A 211 -25.41 -17.60 -17.59
N HIS A 212 -24.68 -16.50 -17.40
CA HIS A 212 -23.80 -15.86 -18.39
C HIS A 212 -22.38 -16.44 -18.44
N GLY A 213 -22.12 -17.55 -17.76
CA GLY A 213 -20.80 -18.18 -17.75
C GLY A 213 -19.73 -17.38 -17.00
N LEU A 214 -20.13 -16.50 -16.10
CA LEU A 214 -19.23 -15.81 -15.17
C LEU A 214 -19.22 -16.52 -13.83
N ARG A 215 -18.03 -16.74 -13.28
CA ARG A 215 -17.84 -17.33 -11.95
C ARG A 215 -17.92 -16.25 -10.88
N VAL A 216 -18.62 -16.56 -9.79
CA VAL A 216 -18.70 -15.73 -8.59
C VAL A 216 -18.15 -16.51 -7.40
N ASP A 217 -17.35 -15.86 -6.56
CA ASP A 217 -16.87 -16.45 -5.31
C ASP A 217 -16.79 -15.40 -4.19
N CYS A 218 -16.58 -15.85 -2.96
CA CYS A 218 -16.41 -14.99 -1.80
C CYS A 218 -15.18 -15.38 -0.99
N ILE A 219 -14.25 -14.44 -0.82
CA ILE A 219 -12.97 -14.70 -0.13
C ILE A 219 -13.15 -15.05 1.35
N ASP A 220 -14.18 -14.52 2.01
CA ASP A 220 -14.52 -14.82 3.41
C ASP A 220 -14.98 -16.27 3.65
N LYS A 221 -15.16 -17.08 2.59
CA LYS A 221 -15.41 -18.53 2.68
C LYS A 221 -14.12 -19.34 2.85
N HIS A 222 -12.98 -18.76 2.50
CA HIS A 222 -11.73 -19.48 2.30
C HIS A 222 -10.64 -19.00 3.26
N GLN A 223 -9.78 -19.92 3.67
CA GLN A 223 -8.69 -19.59 4.58
C GLN A 223 -7.67 -18.65 3.90
N PRO A 224 -7.18 -17.61 4.60
CA PRO A 224 -6.02 -16.82 4.18
C PRO A 224 -4.86 -17.64 3.59
N ASN A 225 -4.26 -17.17 2.48
CA ASN A 225 -3.13 -17.79 1.78
C ASN A 225 -3.34 -19.24 1.26
N SER A 226 -4.57 -19.73 1.24
CA SER A 226 -4.90 -21.05 0.68
C SER A 226 -5.05 -21.03 -0.85
N GLU A 227 -5.03 -22.21 -1.49
CA GLU A 227 -5.33 -22.31 -2.93
C GLU A 227 -6.79 -21.93 -3.23
N ASP A 228 -7.73 -22.27 -2.34
CA ASP A 228 -9.13 -21.87 -2.50
C ASP A 228 -9.29 -20.34 -2.46
N ARG A 229 -8.45 -19.63 -1.68
CA ARG A 229 -8.39 -18.16 -1.67
C ARG A 229 -7.90 -17.59 -3.00
N ARG A 230 -6.86 -18.19 -3.60
CA ARG A 230 -6.39 -17.85 -4.96
C ARG A 230 -7.48 -18.08 -5.98
N GLU A 231 -8.14 -19.22 -5.91
CA GLU A 231 -9.23 -19.56 -6.81
C GLU A 231 -10.41 -18.59 -6.67
N ALA A 232 -10.74 -18.14 -5.45
CA ALA A 232 -11.77 -17.13 -5.25
C ALA A 232 -11.42 -15.82 -5.95
N TYR A 233 -10.17 -15.35 -5.86
CA TYR A 233 -9.72 -14.17 -6.61
C TYR A 233 -9.70 -14.38 -8.14
N ARG A 234 -9.53 -15.61 -8.62
CA ARG A 234 -9.60 -15.97 -10.05
C ARG A 234 -11.03 -15.95 -10.61
N ALA A 235 -12.05 -15.89 -9.76
CA ALA A 235 -13.44 -15.70 -10.19
C ALA A 235 -13.64 -14.35 -10.88
N ASP A 236 -14.58 -14.27 -11.83
CA ASP A 236 -14.89 -13.03 -12.57
C ASP A 236 -15.42 -11.93 -11.62
N VAL A 237 -16.20 -12.33 -10.61
CA VAL A 237 -16.67 -11.44 -9.53
C VAL A 237 -16.30 -12.05 -8.18
N THR A 238 -15.60 -11.28 -7.36
CA THR A 238 -15.14 -11.67 -6.03
C THR A 238 -15.80 -10.80 -4.98
N TYR A 239 -16.61 -11.39 -4.10
CA TYR A 239 -17.19 -10.72 -2.94
C TYR A 239 -16.26 -10.83 -1.74
N GLY A 240 -16.25 -9.82 -0.88
CA GLY A 240 -15.61 -9.93 0.41
C GLY A 240 -15.72 -8.70 1.29
N THR A 241 -15.10 -8.75 2.46
CA THR A 241 -14.99 -7.58 3.34
C THR A 241 -13.74 -6.75 3.03
N ASN A 242 -13.80 -5.46 3.35
CA ASN A 242 -12.66 -4.53 3.20
C ASN A 242 -11.42 -5.02 3.95
N ASN A 243 -11.62 -5.59 5.15
CA ASN A 243 -10.56 -6.17 5.96
C ASN A 243 -9.87 -7.32 5.23
N GLU A 244 -10.64 -8.28 4.70
CA GLU A 244 -10.08 -9.44 4.03
C GLU A 244 -9.32 -9.07 2.75
N PHE A 245 -9.86 -8.17 1.91
CA PHE A 245 -9.14 -7.64 0.74
C PHE A 245 -7.86 -6.90 1.13
N GLY A 246 -7.91 -6.05 2.16
CA GLY A 246 -6.76 -5.27 2.59
C GLY A 246 -5.67 -6.15 3.23
N PHE A 247 -6.04 -7.16 4.03
CA PHE A 247 -5.09 -8.10 4.61
C PHE A 247 -4.48 -9.03 3.58
N ASP A 248 -5.22 -9.46 2.56
CA ASP A 248 -4.63 -10.20 1.43
C ASP A 248 -3.61 -9.36 0.68
N TYR A 249 -3.91 -8.08 0.41
CA TYR A 249 -2.95 -7.16 -0.19
C TYR A 249 -1.67 -7.03 0.65
N LEU A 250 -1.80 -6.84 1.96
CA LEU A 250 -0.64 -6.75 2.86
C LEU A 250 0.15 -8.07 2.91
N ARG A 251 -0.53 -9.23 2.92
CA ARG A 251 0.11 -10.55 2.89
C ARG A 251 0.84 -10.81 1.58
N ASP A 252 0.26 -10.43 0.45
CA ASP A 252 0.86 -10.53 -0.87
C ASP A 252 2.15 -9.70 -0.99
N ASN A 253 2.25 -8.57 -0.27
CA ASN A 253 3.49 -7.78 -0.22
C ASN A 253 4.57 -8.34 0.73
N MET A 254 4.30 -9.46 1.41
CA MET A 254 5.24 -10.15 2.29
C MET A 254 5.62 -11.56 1.80
N VAL A 255 5.09 -11.99 0.65
CA VAL A 255 5.43 -13.32 0.10
C VAL A 255 6.84 -13.35 -0.46
N VAL A 256 7.43 -14.54 -0.50
CA VAL A 256 8.81 -14.74 -0.99
C VAL A 256 8.81 -14.99 -2.50
N THR A 257 7.77 -15.66 -3.01
CA THR A 257 7.69 -16.05 -4.42
C THR A 257 6.36 -15.67 -5.07
N PRO A 258 6.33 -15.34 -6.38
CA PRO A 258 5.10 -14.88 -7.05
C PRO A 258 3.94 -15.88 -7.07
N ASP A 259 4.21 -17.17 -7.01
CA ASP A 259 3.18 -18.22 -6.95
C ASP A 259 2.38 -18.19 -5.64
N GLN A 260 2.90 -17.54 -4.61
CA GLN A 260 2.22 -17.40 -3.32
C GLN A 260 1.15 -16.31 -3.33
N LEU A 261 1.20 -15.37 -4.27
CA LEU A 261 0.23 -14.26 -4.40
C LEU A 261 -1.18 -14.81 -4.51
N VAL A 262 -2.11 -14.21 -3.75
CA VAL A 262 -3.53 -14.56 -3.82
C VAL A 262 -4.31 -13.61 -4.72
N GLN A 263 -3.99 -12.32 -4.71
CA GLN A 263 -4.65 -11.32 -5.55
C GLN A 263 -4.10 -11.29 -6.97
N ARG A 264 -4.89 -10.73 -7.88
CA ARG A 264 -4.52 -10.57 -9.30
C ARG A 264 -4.66 -9.13 -9.81
N GLY A 265 -4.48 -8.16 -8.93
CA GLY A 265 -4.60 -6.72 -9.19
C GLY A 265 -5.89 -6.11 -8.65
N HIS A 266 -6.07 -4.81 -8.91
CA HIS A 266 -7.19 -4.01 -8.40
C HIS A 266 -7.88 -3.29 -9.57
N HIS A 267 -8.65 -4.03 -10.37
CA HIS A 267 -9.21 -3.50 -11.62
C HIS A 267 -10.44 -2.62 -11.40
N TYR A 268 -11.49 -3.16 -10.77
CA TYR A 268 -12.72 -2.44 -10.50
C TYR A 268 -13.32 -2.91 -9.18
N THR A 269 -13.75 -1.96 -8.34
CA THR A 269 -14.23 -2.23 -6.99
C THR A 269 -15.54 -1.48 -6.74
N ILE A 270 -16.58 -2.21 -6.34
CA ILE A 270 -17.84 -1.65 -5.85
C ILE A 270 -17.83 -1.77 -4.33
N ILE A 271 -18.07 -0.66 -3.63
CA ILE A 271 -18.10 -0.62 -2.17
C ILE A 271 -19.53 -0.37 -1.72
N ASP A 272 -20.15 -1.38 -1.09
CA ASP A 272 -21.42 -1.21 -0.40
C ASP A 272 -21.22 -0.50 0.95
N GLU A 273 -22.17 0.34 1.34
CA GLU A 273 -22.07 1.22 2.52
C GLU A 273 -20.73 1.99 2.57
N VAL A 274 -20.44 2.71 1.48
CA VAL A 274 -19.19 3.44 1.25
C VAL A 274 -18.82 4.44 2.36
N ASP A 275 -19.79 5.02 3.04
CA ASP A 275 -19.59 5.92 4.17
C ASP A 275 -19.01 5.17 5.38
N SER A 276 -19.56 4.00 5.69
CA SER A 276 -19.08 3.16 6.78
C SER A 276 -17.63 2.72 6.53
N ILE A 277 -17.29 2.35 5.29
CA ILE A 277 -15.96 1.81 4.96
C ILE A 277 -14.93 2.93 4.76
N LEU A 278 -15.20 3.90 3.88
CA LEU A 278 -14.21 4.92 3.48
C LEU A 278 -14.15 6.14 4.43
N ILE A 279 -15.12 6.31 5.34
CA ILE A 279 -15.10 7.40 6.33
C ILE A 279 -14.90 6.84 7.73
N ASP A 280 -15.75 5.93 8.17
CA ASP A 280 -15.73 5.47 9.55
C ASP A 280 -14.59 4.49 9.84
N GLU A 281 -14.43 3.44 9.03
CA GLU A 281 -13.39 2.42 9.20
C GLU A 281 -12.00 2.89 8.77
N ALA A 282 -11.93 3.78 7.77
CA ALA A 282 -10.67 4.37 7.28
C ALA A 282 -9.85 5.13 8.35
N ARG A 283 -10.43 5.38 9.54
CA ARG A 283 -9.71 5.94 10.70
C ARG A 283 -8.70 4.98 11.32
N THR A 284 -8.87 3.67 11.13
CA THR A 284 -8.00 2.65 11.71
C THR A 284 -7.20 1.97 10.60
N PRO A 285 -5.86 2.02 10.62
CA PRO A 285 -5.06 1.34 9.61
C PRO A 285 -5.14 -0.18 9.79
N LEU A 286 -5.05 -0.91 8.67
CA LEU A 286 -4.88 -2.36 8.67
C LEU A 286 -3.43 -2.69 9.05
N ILE A 287 -3.26 -3.48 10.12
CA ILE A 287 -1.93 -3.84 10.66
C ILE A 287 -1.83 -5.35 10.76
N ILE A 288 -0.83 -5.93 10.09
CA ILE A 288 -0.41 -7.30 10.37
C ILE A 288 0.59 -7.25 11.51
N SER A 289 0.28 -7.94 12.60
CA SER A 289 1.19 -8.15 13.72
C SER A 289 1.40 -9.64 13.91
N GLY A 290 2.64 -10.04 14.19
CA GLY A 290 3.00 -11.40 14.53
C GLY A 290 3.68 -11.43 15.90
N PRO A 291 3.60 -12.56 16.63
CA PRO A 291 4.36 -12.73 17.85
C PRO A 291 5.85 -12.62 17.52
N VAL A 292 6.57 -11.78 18.25
CA VAL A 292 8.03 -11.85 18.25
C VAL A 292 8.40 -13.12 19.03
N PRO A 293 9.20 -14.04 18.47
CA PRO A 293 9.67 -15.21 19.23
C PRO A 293 10.28 -14.74 20.55
N GLU A 294 9.75 -15.23 21.69
CA GLU A 294 10.07 -14.76 23.04
C GLU A 294 11.58 -14.84 23.37
N ASP A 295 12.33 -15.67 22.65
CA ASP A 295 13.72 -16.01 22.96
C ASP A 295 14.76 -14.91 22.64
N THR A 296 14.45 -13.88 21.83
CA THR A 296 15.53 -12.98 21.33
C THR A 296 15.54 -11.55 21.83
N GLN A 297 14.41 -10.94 22.19
CA GLN A 297 14.39 -9.52 22.57
C GLN A 297 14.70 -9.26 24.05
N SER A 298 14.16 -10.09 24.95
CA SER A 298 14.40 -9.99 26.38
C SER A 298 15.88 -10.30 26.70
N GLU A 299 16.45 -11.33 26.08
CA GLU A 299 17.85 -11.71 26.27
C GLU A 299 18.82 -10.65 25.76
N LYS A 300 18.66 -10.15 24.53
CA LYS A 300 19.61 -9.18 23.96
C LYS A 300 19.64 -7.88 24.76
N TYR A 301 18.49 -7.35 25.19
CA TYR A 301 18.46 -6.16 26.03
C TYR A 301 19.12 -6.41 27.39
N VAL A 302 18.85 -7.54 28.02
CA VAL A 302 19.45 -7.94 29.30
C VAL A 302 20.96 -8.14 29.19
N VAL A 303 21.45 -8.69 28.07
CA VAL A 303 22.88 -8.88 27.79
C VAL A 303 23.60 -7.56 27.47
N MET A 304 22.95 -6.65 26.73
CA MET A 304 23.57 -5.38 26.31
C MET A 304 23.56 -4.32 27.40
N LYS A 305 22.50 -4.26 28.23
CA LYS A 305 22.34 -3.23 29.26
C LYS A 305 23.56 -3.08 30.19
N PRO A 306 24.16 -4.14 30.76
CA PRO A 306 25.36 -4.01 31.60
C PRO A 306 26.58 -3.44 30.87
N ARG A 307 26.73 -3.74 29.57
CA ARG A 307 27.83 -3.21 28.74
C ARG A 307 27.69 -1.70 28.56
N ILE A 308 26.49 -1.24 28.18
CA ILE A 308 26.18 0.18 28.00
C ILE A 308 26.25 0.93 29.34
N GLU A 309 25.78 0.35 30.44
CA GLU A 309 25.93 0.96 31.77
C GLU A 309 27.40 1.15 32.16
N SER A 310 28.26 0.20 31.82
CA SER A 310 29.71 0.29 32.08
C SER A 310 30.37 1.36 31.21
N LEU A 311 29.99 1.44 29.94
CA LEU A 311 30.44 2.48 29.00
C LEU A 311 30.09 3.89 29.51
N VAL A 312 28.84 4.09 29.94
CA VAL A 312 28.38 5.38 30.49
C VAL A 312 29.13 5.73 31.77
N LYS A 313 29.40 4.76 32.66
CA LYS A 313 30.21 5.00 33.87
C LYS A 313 31.65 5.40 33.51
N ALA A 314 32.28 4.71 32.55
CA ALA A 314 33.62 5.04 32.08
C ALA A 314 33.69 6.44 31.47
N GLN A 315 32.69 6.81 30.65
CA GLN A 315 32.57 8.16 30.11
C GLN A 315 32.43 9.23 31.20
N GLN A 316 31.60 8.99 32.23
CA GLN A 316 31.43 9.94 33.33
C GLN A 316 32.73 10.15 34.11
N GLN A 317 33.51 9.09 34.32
CA GLN A 317 34.82 9.17 34.97
C GLN A 317 35.83 9.94 34.12
N LEU A 318 35.91 9.63 32.83
CA LEU A 318 36.75 10.37 31.87
C LEU A 318 36.42 11.87 31.88
N VAL A 319 35.14 12.21 31.79
CA VAL A 319 34.69 13.62 31.82
C VAL A 319 35.02 14.29 33.15
N ALA A 320 34.89 13.61 34.29
CA ALA A 320 35.31 14.17 35.58
C ALA A 320 36.82 14.48 35.63
N GLY A 321 37.63 13.63 34.98
CA GLY A 321 39.06 13.86 34.77
C GLY A 321 39.33 15.09 33.89
N LEU A 322 38.69 15.17 32.72
CA LEU A 322 38.82 16.29 31.78
C LEU A 322 38.44 17.63 32.42
N VAL A 323 37.37 17.66 33.22
CA VAL A 323 36.95 18.87 33.95
C VAL A 323 38.02 19.32 34.96
N THR A 324 38.67 18.38 35.63
CA THR A 324 39.76 18.70 36.58
C THR A 324 41.04 19.11 35.86
N GLN A 325 41.32 18.49 34.71
CA GLN A 325 42.42 18.87 33.83
C GLN A 325 42.24 20.30 33.29
N ALA A 326 41.02 20.67 32.89
CA ALA A 326 40.71 22.02 32.42
C ALA A 326 41.01 23.09 33.49
N GLU A 327 40.62 22.86 34.76
CA GLU A 327 40.95 23.78 35.87
C GLU A 327 42.46 23.91 36.08
N LYS A 328 43.20 22.80 35.99
CA LYS A 328 44.64 22.79 36.18
C LYS A 328 45.38 23.54 35.07
N LEU A 329 45.07 23.22 33.81
CA LEU A 329 45.70 23.84 32.63
C LEU A 329 45.42 25.35 32.59
N GLU A 330 44.20 25.74 32.98
CA GLU A 330 43.85 27.15 33.13
C GLU A 330 44.75 27.82 34.19
N ALA A 331 44.89 27.24 35.38
CA ALA A 331 45.76 27.78 36.43
C ALA A 331 47.25 27.86 36.03
N GLU A 332 47.70 26.99 35.12
CA GLU A 332 49.05 26.98 34.54
C GLU A 332 49.21 27.97 33.36
N GLY A 333 48.13 28.62 32.92
CA GLY A 333 48.13 29.58 31.82
C GLY A 333 48.00 28.98 30.42
N ASP A 334 47.72 27.68 30.31
CA ASP A 334 47.48 26.98 29.05
C ASP A 334 45.99 27.07 28.64
N ALA A 335 45.65 28.16 27.94
CA ALA A 335 44.30 28.43 27.47
C ALA A 335 43.82 27.41 26.41
N GLU A 336 44.71 26.94 25.54
CA GLU A 336 44.36 26.02 24.45
C GLU A 336 44.04 24.63 25.00
N GLY A 337 44.90 24.09 25.87
CA GLY A 337 44.67 22.82 26.53
C GLY A 337 43.45 22.83 27.45
N ALA A 338 43.23 23.93 28.20
CA ALA A 338 42.03 24.11 29.01
C ALA A 338 40.75 24.13 28.14
N GLY A 339 40.77 24.85 27.01
CA GLY A 339 39.66 24.91 26.06
C GLY A 339 39.34 23.55 25.42
N LEU A 340 40.34 22.78 25.02
CA LEU A 340 40.15 21.43 24.48
C LEU A 340 39.55 20.46 25.51
N ALA A 341 40.04 20.49 26.75
CA ALA A 341 39.51 19.66 27.84
C ALA A 341 38.05 19.99 28.16
N LEU A 342 37.67 21.28 28.12
CA LEU A 342 36.27 21.72 28.27
C LEU A 342 35.40 21.26 27.11
N LEU A 343 35.89 21.36 25.88
CA LEU A 343 35.16 20.92 24.68
C LEU A 343 34.89 19.41 24.73
N ARG A 344 35.91 18.60 25.06
CA ARG A 344 35.77 17.15 25.28
C ARG A 344 34.79 16.84 26.42
N ALA A 345 34.85 17.57 27.53
CA ALA A 345 33.92 17.37 28.65
C ALA A 345 32.47 17.71 28.27
N GLN A 346 32.26 18.79 27.51
CA GLN A 346 30.95 19.24 27.04
C GLN A 346 30.34 18.26 26.03
N ARG A 347 31.14 17.75 25.09
CA ARG A 347 30.71 16.73 24.13
C ARG A 347 30.53 15.36 24.79
N GLY A 348 31.36 15.01 25.77
CA GLY A 348 31.32 13.70 26.40
C GLY A 348 30.19 13.49 27.42
N TYR A 349 29.97 14.44 28.32
CA TYR A 349 28.88 14.37 29.30
C TYR A 349 28.48 15.77 29.81
N PRO A 350 27.66 16.52 29.04
CA PRO A 350 27.27 17.90 29.37
C PRO A 350 26.42 18.02 30.65
N LYS A 351 26.01 16.88 31.23
CA LYS A 351 25.29 16.81 32.51
C LYS A 351 26.22 16.78 33.72
N ASN A 352 27.54 16.79 33.53
CA ASN A 352 28.50 16.83 34.64
C ASN A 352 28.27 18.09 35.51
N ARG A 353 28.08 17.89 36.82
CA ARG A 353 27.73 18.98 37.76
C ARG A 353 28.84 20.02 37.89
N LYS A 354 30.11 19.61 37.88
CA LYS A 354 31.26 20.50 38.04
C LYS A 354 31.48 21.31 36.76
N LEU A 355 31.41 20.65 35.59
CA LEU A 355 31.44 21.31 34.29
C LEU A 355 30.38 22.43 34.20
N ARG A 356 29.13 22.13 34.53
CA ARG A 356 28.05 23.12 34.49
C ARG A 356 28.29 24.33 35.39
N ARG A 357 28.90 24.14 36.57
CA ARG A 357 29.27 25.24 37.45
C ARG A 357 30.43 26.05 36.88
N MET A 358 31.44 25.39 36.33
CA MET A 358 32.56 26.06 35.67
C MET A 358 32.10 26.93 34.50
N LEU A 359 31.20 26.40 33.66
CA LEU A 359 30.64 27.13 32.53
C LEU A 359 29.65 28.25 32.93
N GLN A 360 29.43 28.54 34.22
CA GLN A 360 28.79 29.78 34.65
C GLN A 360 29.77 30.95 34.70
N ASP A 361 31.07 30.68 34.75
CA ASP A 361 32.11 31.69 34.65
C ASP A 361 32.37 32.05 33.18
N MET A 362 32.33 33.35 32.88
CA MET A 362 32.60 33.91 31.55
C MET A 362 33.97 33.50 31.01
N LYS A 363 34.95 33.29 31.90
CA LYS A 363 36.29 32.85 31.53
C LYS A 363 36.28 31.46 30.88
N TYR A 364 35.66 30.48 31.53
CA TYR A 364 35.57 29.11 31.00
C TYR A 364 34.63 29.02 29.80
N GLN A 365 33.57 29.85 29.74
CA GLN A 365 32.76 29.96 28.52
C GLN A 365 33.58 30.44 27.33
N SER A 366 34.41 31.49 27.52
CA SER A 366 35.27 32.03 26.46
C SER A 366 36.25 30.97 25.94
N LEU A 367 36.91 30.23 26.84
CA LEU A 367 37.83 29.14 26.48
C LEU A 367 37.12 28.03 25.69
N LEU A 368 35.93 27.61 26.14
CA LEU A 368 35.12 26.61 25.44
C LEU A 368 34.73 27.09 24.04
N THR A 369 34.19 28.31 23.91
CA THR A 369 33.75 28.86 22.62
C THR A 369 34.91 29.04 21.64
N GLN A 370 36.09 29.45 22.11
CA GLN A 370 37.28 29.56 21.26
C GLN A 370 37.70 28.18 20.73
N SER A 371 37.74 27.17 21.61
CA SER A 371 38.05 25.79 21.24
C SER A 371 37.00 25.21 20.27
N GLU A 372 35.71 25.37 20.57
CA GLU A 372 34.61 24.92 19.71
C GLU A 372 34.71 25.53 18.31
N ASN A 373 34.94 26.85 18.21
CA ASN A 373 35.10 27.53 16.92
C ASN A 373 36.29 27.00 16.12
N PHE A 374 37.40 26.67 16.79
CA PHE A 374 38.59 26.12 16.13
C PHE A 374 38.34 24.74 15.53
N TYR A 375 37.68 23.83 16.27
CA TYR A 375 37.40 22.48 15.78
C TYR A 375 36.20 22.42 14.81
N LEU A 376 35.34 23.44 14.79
CA LEU A 376 34.27 23.60 13.80
C LEU A 376 34.71 24.25 12.49
N GLN A 377 35.92 24.83 12.42
CA GLN A 377 36.48 25.35 11.17
C GLN A 377 36.56 24.27 10.09
N GLU A 378 36.61 24.69 8.82
CA GLU A 378 36.73 23.79 7.67
C GLU A 378 35.68 22.66 7.68
N ASN A 379 34.44 23.01 8.01
CA ASN A 379 33.32 22.06 8.10
C ASN A 379 33.56 20.91 9.09
N ALA A 380 34.06 21.24 10.30
CA ALA A 380 34.28 20.30 11.39
C ALA A 380 35.26 19.14 11.10
N LYS A 381 36.16 19.31 10.12
CA LYS A 381 37.14 18.29 9.69
C LYS A 381 38.01 17.75 10.84
N ARG A 382 38.21 18.57 11.87
CA ARG A 382 39.07 18.26 13.03
C ARG A 382 38.29 17.80 14.26
N MET A 383 36.96 17.77 14.19
CA MET A 383 36.12 17.27 15.29
C MET A 383 36.45 15.82 15.70
N PRO A 384 36.85 14.91 14.77
CA PRO A 384 37.31 13.58 15.16
C PRO A 384 38.45 13.58 16.20
N GLU A 385 39.38 14.56 16.14
CA GLU A 385 40.48 14.70 17.13
C GLU A 385 39.95 14.96 18.55
N VAL A 386 38.76 15.55 18.67
CA VAL A 386 38.08 15.81 19.94
C VAL A 386 37.39 14.54 20.42
N ASP A 387 36.68 13.86 19.52
CA ASP A 387 35.76 12.75 19.82
C ASP A 387 36.47 11.41 20.01
N GLU A 388 37.63 11.18 19.40
CA GLU A 388 38.42 9.95 19.52
C GLU A 388 38.81 9.63 20.98
N GLU A 389 39.01 10.67 21.79
CA GLU A 389 39.33 10.48 23.22
C GLU A 389 38.14 10.08 24.08
N LEU A 390 36.92 10.33 23.60
CA LEU A 390 35.68 10.00 24.29
C LEU A 390 35.28 8.57 23.94
N PHE A 391 34.49 7.91 24.80
CA PHE A 391 33.83 6.65 24.44
C PHE A 391 32.57 6.89 23.57
N TYR A 392 31.93 8.04 23.76
CA TYR A 392 30.89 8.54 22.86
C TYR A 392 30.85 10.07 22.91
N ALA A 393 30.41 10.67 21.81
CA ALA A 393 30.21 12.10 21.65
C ALA A 393 28.71 12.42 21.61
N VAL A 394 28.30 13.47 22.32
CA VAL A 394 26.94 14.00 22.33
C VAL A 394 26.88 15.23 21.44
N GLU A 395 26.12 15.15 20.36
CA GLU A 395 25.89 16.27 19.45
C GLU A 395 24.56 16.95 19.78
N LEU A 396 24.64 18.03 20.57
CA LEU A 396 23.46 18.69 21.12
C LEU A 396 22.57 19.34 20.05
N ARG A 397 23.15 19.78 18.92
CA ARG A 397 22.39 20.41 17.82
C ARG A 397 21.56 19.38 17.06
N GLN A 398 22.13 18.20 16.81
CA GLN A 398 21.47 17.12 16.08
C GLN A 398 20.67 16.19 16.99
N ARG A 399 20.79 16.34 18.32
CA ARG A 399 20.18 15.46 19.33
C ARG A 399 20.58 14.00 19.13
N SER A 400 21.81 13.77 18.71
CA SER A 400 22.39 12.44 18.49
C SER A 400 23.49 12.14 19.51
N ILE A 401 23.75 10.85 19.70
CA ILE A 401 24.91 10.33 20.44
C ILE A 401 25.61 9.37 19.50
N GLU A 402 26.90 9.61 19.28
CA GLU A 402 27.72 8.79 18.39
C GLU A 402 28.79 8.08 19.19
N MET A 403 28.89 6.77 19.00
CA MET A 403 29.92 5.97 19.66
C MET A 403 31.22 6.05 18.86
N SER A 404 32.32 6.32 19.56
CA SER A 404 33.66 6.33 18.97
C SER A 404 34.22 4.91 18.84
N ASP A 405 35.35 4.75 18.16
CA ASP A 405 36.09 3.47 18.12
C ASP A 405 36.48 3.00 19.52
N LYS A 406 36.97 3.92 20.36
CA LYS A 406 37.26 3.66 21.78
C LYS A 406 36.04 3.14 22.54
N GLY A 407 34.85 3.65 22.23
CA GLY A 407 33.58 3.17 22.79
C GLY A 407 33.21 1.76 22.31
N ARG A 408 33.35 1.51 21.00
CA ARG A 408 33.11 0.21 20.38
C ARG A 408 34.01 -0.87 20.97
N GLU A 409 35.31 -0.61 21.05
CA GLU A 409 36.29 -1.52 21.64
C GLU A 409 35.97 -1.81 23.11
N PHE A 410 35.55 -0.80 23.88
CA PHE A 410 35.23 -0.98 25.30
C PHE A 410 34.05 -1.92 25.56
N ILE A 411 33.04 -1.93 24.70
CA ILE A 411 31.84 -2.79 24.87
C ILE A 411 31.94 -4.15 24.18
N THR A 412 32.99 -4.36 23.38
CA THR A 412 33.28 -5.64 22.72
C THR A 412 34.02 -6.56 23.69
N LYS A 413 33.52 -7.78 23.92
CA LYS A 413 34.17 -8.72 24.85
C LYS A 413 35.41 -9.35 24.23
N GLN A 414 36.33 -9.83 25.08
CA GLN A 414 37.40 -10.72 24.63
C GLN A 414 36.82 -11.99 23.98
N GLY A 415 37.15 -12.23 22.72
CA GLY A 415 36.68 -13.37 21.93
C GLY A 415 35.43 -13.10 21.09
N GLU A 416 34.88 -11.89 21.13
CA GLU A 416 33.90 -11.42 20.15
C GLU A 416 34.60 -10.81 18.95
N ASP A 417 33.91 -10.82 17.80
CA ASP A 417 34.38 -10.20 16.58
C ASP A 417 34.62 -8.69 16.80
N ALA A 418 35.75 -8.18 16.30
CA ALA A 418 36.05 -6.75 16.35
C ALA A 418 35.02 -5.93 15.56
N ASP A 419 34.41 -6.56 14.55
CA ASP A 419 33.40 -5.95 13.68
C ASP A 419 31.97 -6.24 14.16
N PHE A 420 31.78 -6.74 15.40
CA PHE A 420 30.47 -7.12 15.94
C PHE A 420 29.40 -6.00 15.87
N PHE A 421 29.82 -4.73 15.94
CA PHE A 421 28.94 -3.57 15.85
C PHE A 421 28.92 -2.90 14.47
N ILE A 422 29.60 -3.46 13.48
CA ILE A 422 29.63 -2.99 12.10
C ILE A 422 28.58 -3.77 11.31
N ILE A 423 27.70 -3.06 10.63
CA ILE A 423 26.74 -3.69 9.71
C ILE A 423 27.52 -4.01 8.43
N PRO A 424 27.67 -5.29 8.06
CA PRO A 424 28.37 -5.64 6.83
C PRO A 424 27.58 -5.18 5.61
N ASP A 425 28.29 -4.85 4.53
CA ASP A 425 27.66 -4.63 3.23
C ASP A 425 27.18 -5.96 2.67
N MET A 426 25.88 -6.20 2.79
CA MET A 426 25.25 -7.45 2.33
C MET A 426 25.44 -7.67 0.82
N GLY A 427 25.54 -6.61 0.02
CA GLY A 427 25.77 -6.73 -1.42
C GLY A 427 27.16 -7.27 -1.71
N GLU A 428 28.18 -6.72 -1.04
CA GLU A 428 29.56 -7.17 -1.16
C GLU A 428 29.75 -8.61 -0.65
N GLU A 429 29.13 -8.95 0.47
CA GLU A 429 29.19 -10.31 1.04
C GLU A 429 28.50 -11.33 0.13
N THR A 430 27.37 -10.98 -0.50
CA THR A 430 26.69 -11.87 -1.46
C THR A 430 27.55 -12.12 -2.70
N VAL A 431 28.27 -11.09 -3.18
CA VAL A 431 29.21 -11.24 -4.31
C VAL A 431 30.36 -12.16 -3.92
N LYS A 432 30.97 -11.99 -2.74
CA LYS A 432 32.05 -12.87 -2.25
C LYS A 432 31.60 -14.33 -2.14
N ILE A 433 30.42 -14.57 -1.58
CA ILE A 433 29.85 -15.93 -1.48
C ILE A 433 29.61 -16.54 -2.85
N GLY A 434 29.13 -15.75 -3.83
CA GLY A 434 28.98 -16.19 -5.22
C GLY A 434 30.32 -16.60 -5.85
N GLU A 435 31.35 -15.76 -5.69
CA GLU A 435 32.70 -16.05 -6.18
C GLU A 435 33.36 -17.27 -5.51
N GLU A 436 33.05 -17.54 -4.24
CA GLU A 436 33.51 -18.73 -3.51
C GLU A 436 32.76 -20.00 -3.94
N ALA A 437 31.45 -19.90 -4.20
CA ALA A 437 30.65 -20.99 -4.73
C ALA A 437 31.07 -21.39 -6.15
N ASP A 438 31.47 -20.42 -6.98
CA ASP A 438 31.99 -20.68 -8.34
C ASP A 438 33.40 -21.31 -8.34
N LYS A 439 34.11 -21.28 -7.20
CA LYS A 439 35.44 -21.88 -7.02
C LYS A 439 35.39 -23.30 -6.42
N LEU A 440 34.24 -23.74 -5.91
CA LEU A 440 33.99 -25.10 -5.39
C LEU A 440 33.41 -26.00 -6.48
#